data_AF-A0A968QYP0-F1
#
_entry.id   AF-A0A968QYP0-F1
#
_cell.length_a   1.000
_cell.length_b   1.000
_cell.length_c   1.000
_cell.angle_alpha   90.00
_cell.angle_beta   90.00
_cell.angle_gamma   90.00
#
_symmetry.space_group_name_H-M   'P 1'
#
loop_
_entity.id
_entity.type
_entity.pdbx_description
1 polymer ?
#
loop_
_entity_poly.entity_id
_entity_poly.type
_entity_poly.pdbx_seq_one_letter_code
_entity_poly.pdbx_strand_id
1 'polypeptide(L)' 'MADRSEWLMIGILGILKSGAAYIPIDPEYPKERIDYIIETARAKQLLLRRNI' A
#
# COMPACT_ATOMS: atom_id res chain seq x y z
N MET A 1 8.75 -3.42 2.66
CA MET A 1 7.90 -2.29 3.10
C MET A 1 8.28 -1.10 2.23
N ALA A 2 7.38 -0.16 1.93
CA ALA A 2 7.83 1.09 1.31
C ALA A 2 8.57 1.90 2.39
N ASP A 3 9.90 1.90 2.33
CA ASP A 3 10.72 2.60 3.29
C ASP A 3 10.38 4.09 3.33
N ARG A 4 10.59 4.71 4.50
CA ARG A 4 10.45 6.16 4.64
C ARG A 4 11.33 6.85 3.60
N SER A 5 10.67 7.48 2.63
CA SER A 5 11.29 8.11 1.47
C SER A 5 10.32 9.11 0.86
N GLU A 6 10.82 10.00 0.03
CA GLU A 6 10.04 10.89 -0.81
C GLU A 6 9.06 10.12 -1.70
N TRP A 7 9.46 8.94 -2.19
CA TRP A 7 8.60 8.07 -3.00
C TRP A 7 7.37 7.59 -2.25
N LEU A 8 7.48 7.33 -0.95
CA LEU A 8 6.32 7.01 -0.12
C LEU A 8 5.34 8.19 -0.07
N MET A 9 5.84 9.42 0.11
CA MET A 9 4.97 10.61 0.15
C MET A 9 4.33 10.89 -1.20
N ILE A 10 5.10 10.81 -2.29
CA ILE A 10 4.61 10.98 -3.66
C ILE A 10 3.51 9.94 -3.94
N GLY A 11 3.74 8.67 -3.56
CA GLY A 11 2.75 7.61 -3.72
C GLY A 11 1.44 7.88 -2.96
N ILE A 12 1.53 8.25 -1.68
CA ILE A 12 0.36 8.59 -0.87
C ILE A 12 -0.40 9.78 -1.47
N LEU A 13 0.30 10.87 -1.80
CA LEU A 13 -0.33 12.05 -2.40
C LEU A 13 -0.96 11.74 -3.76
N GLY A 14 -0.34 10.90 -4.57
CA GLY A 14 -0.90 10.44 -5.84
C GLY A 14 -2.22 9.67 -5.67
N ILE A 15 -2.28 8.76 -4.71
CA ILE A 15 -3.51 8.01 -4.37
C ILE A 15 -4.62 8.97 -3.91
N LEU A 16 -4.31 9.90 -3.00
CA LEU A 16 -5.28 10.87 -2.51
C LEU A 16 -5.74 11.82 -3.63
N LYS A 17 -4.82 12.23 -4.52
CA LYS A 17 -5.15 13.10 -5.66
C LYS A 17 -6.08 12.42 -6.67
N SER A 18 -6.01 11.09 -6.82
CA SER A 18 -6.94 10.35 -7.67
C SER A 18 -8.32 10.13 -7.03
N GLY A 19 -8.54 10.60 -5.79
CA GLY A 19 -9.76 10.38 -5.03
C GLY A 19 -9.86 8.98 -4.41
N ALA A 20 -8.76 8.22 -4.39
CA ALA A 20 -8.70 6.92 -3.74
C ALA A 20 -8.19 7.04 -2.29
N ALA A 21 -8.32 5.94 -1.54
CA ALA A 21 -7.72 5.80 -0.21
C ALA A 21 -6.62 4.72 -0.25
N TYR A 22 -5.71 4.77 0.72
CA TYR A 22 -4.67 3.75 0.89
C TYR A 22 -4.74 3.12 2.28
N ILE A 23 -4.27 1.89 2.38
CA ILE A 23 -4.08 1.17 3.64
C ILE A 23 -2.60 0.77 3.68
N PRO A 24 -1.82 1.23 4.67
CA PRO A 24 -0.47 0.71 4.87
C PRO A 24 -0.55 -0.75 5.33
N ILE A 25 0.18 -1.62 4.63
CA ILE A 25 0.29 -3.05 4.99
C ILE A 25 1.73 -3.33 5.34
N ASP A 26 1.94 -3.94 6.51
CA ASP A 26 3.23 -4.47 6.90
C ASP A 26 3.44 -5.83 6.20
N PRO A 27 4.51 -6.01 5.39
CA PRO A 27 4.80 -7.30 4.76
C PRO A 27 5.23 -8.39 5.74
N GLU A 28 5.57 -8.04 7.00
CA GLU A 28 5.89 -9.02 8.04
C GLU A 28 4.65 -9.69 8.64
N TYR A 29 3.44 -9.23 8.28
CA TYR A 29 2.21 -9.90 8.68
C TYR A 29 2.08 -11.29 8.03
N PRO A 30 1.47 -12.27 8.73
CA PRO A 30 1.12 -13.54 8.13
C PRO A 30 0.29 -13.36 6.86
N LYS A 31 0.49 -14.25 5.88
CA LYS A 31 -0.17 -14.16 4.57
C LYS A 31 -1.69 -14.06 4.70
N GLU A 32 -2.28 -14.84 5.59
CA GLU A 32 -3.73 -14.85 5.83
C GLU A 32 -4.25 -13.48 6.29
N ARG A 33 -3.44 -12.75 7.06
CA ARG A 33 -3.80 -11.39 7.52
C ARG A 33 -3.74 -10.39 6.36
N ILE A 34 -2.74 -10.50 5.50
CA ILE A 34 -2.62 -9.66 4.30
C ILE A 34 -3.80 -9.92 3.35
N ASP A 35 -4.12 -11.19 3.09
CA ASP A 35 -5.25 -11.59 2.25
C ASP A 35 -6.58 -11.02 2.81
N TYR A 36 -6.81 -11.19 4.12
CA TYR A 36 -7.99 -10.63 4.79
C TYR A 36 -8.12 -9.11 4.63
N ILE A 37 -7.02 -8.37 4.76
CA ILE A 37 -7.01 -6.90 4.59
C ILE A 37 -7.37 -6.55 3.14
N ILE A 38 -6.77 -7.22 2.16
CA ILE A 38 -7.01 -6.96 0.73
C ILE A 38 -8.46 -7.22 0.36
N GLU A 39 -9.02 -8.37 0.79
CA GLU A 39 -10.40 -8.76 0.51
C GLU A 39 -11.41 -7.80 1.17
N THR A 40 -11.20 -7.49 2.45
CA THR A 40 -12.11 -6.63 3.23
C THR A 40 -12.10 -5.20 2.71
N ALA A 41 -10.92 -4.68 2.34
CA ALA A 41 -10.77 -3.34 1.76
C ALA A 41 -11.25 -3.26 0.31
N ARG A 42 -11.52 -4.40 -0.35
CA ARG A 42 -11.75 -4.50 -1.80
C ARG A 42 -10.65 -3.77 -2.58
N ALA A 43 -9.41 -3.90 -2.12
CA ALA A 43 -8.27 -3.18 -2.67
C ALA A 43 -8.05 -3.64 -4.12
N LYS A 44 -8.13 -2.69 -5.06
CA LYS A 44 -7.99 -2.98 -6.51
C LYS A 44 -6.55 -2.87 -7.00
N GLN A 45 -5.67 -2.26 -6.21
CA GLN A 45 -4.31 -1.93 -6.59
C GLN A 45 -3.36 -2.10 -5.40
N LEU A 46 -2.13 -2.50 -5.68
CA LEU A 46 -1.04 -2.58 -4.72
C LEU A 46 0.10 -1.65 -5.17
N LEU A 47 0.49 -0.71 -4.31
CA LEU A 47 1.63 0.15 -4.55
C LEU A 47 2.85 -0.45 -3.84
N LEU A 48 3.91 -0.75 -4.58
CA LEU A 48 5.18 -1.24 -4.03
C LEU A 48 6.37 -0.48 -4.61
N ARG A 49 7.44 -0.35 -3.81
CA ARG A 49 8.73 0.17 -4.27
C ARG A 49 9.58 -1.01 -4.75
N ARG A 50 10.11 -0.93 -5.97
CA ARG A 50 11.19 -1.81 -6.44
C ARG A 50 12.51 -1.14 -6.09
N ASN A 51 13.39 -1.88 -5.41
CA ASN A 51 14.78 -1.49 -5.23
C ASN A 51 15.53 -2.03 -6.45
N ILE A 52 15.94 -1.13 -7.35
CA ILE A 52 16.83 -1.42 -8.49
C ILE A 52 18.19 -0.85 -8.13
#